data_AF-A0A645JN31-F1
#
_entry.id   AF-A0A645JN31-F1
#
_cell.length_a   1.000
_cell.length_b   1.000
_cell.length_c   1.000
_cell.angle_alpha   90.00
_cell.angle_beta   90.00
_cell.angle_gamma   90.00
#
_symmetry.space_group_name_H-M   'P 1'
#
loop_
_entity.id
_entity.type
_entity.pdbx_description
1 polymer ?
#
loop_
_entity_poly.entity_id
_entity_poly.type
_entity_poly.pdbx_seq_one_letter_code
_entity_poly.pdbx_strand_id
1 'polypeptide(L)' 'MAAGLSWPVGPVTLGAELWGSIDDDPADRARRASLDLTLAWQPPGRDDLQFDVGVYGGLTRDTPDLEVSAGLSRRF' A
#
# COMPACT_ATOMS: atom_id res chain seq x y z
N MET A 1 -10.16 0.54 -8.61
CA MET A 1 -9.14 0.14 -9.59
C MET A 1 -7.78 0.52 -9.05
N ALA A 2 -6.73 -0.22 -9.43
CA ALA A 2 -5.38 0.03 -8.99
C ALA A 2 -4.40 -0.28 -10.13
N ALA A 3 -3.29 0.45 -10.17
CA ALA A 3 -2.18 0.18 -11.06
C ALA A 3 -0.87 0.51 -10.35
N GLY A 4 0.06 -0.43 -10.34
CA GLY A 4 1.30 -0.29 -9.60
C GLY A 4 2.48 -0.99 -10.24
N LEU A 5 3.66 -0.65 -9.72
CA LEU A 5 4.95 -1.21 -10.08
C LEU A 5 5.68 -1.63 -8.81
N SER A 6 6.46 -2.70 -8.91
CA SER A 6 7.28 -3.22 -7.83
C SER A 6 8.71 -3.45 -8.30
N TRP A 7 9.68 -3.15 -7.45
CA TRP A 7 11.10 -3.32 -7.73
C TRP A 7 11.78 -4.08 -6.58
N PRO A 8 12.39 -5.24 -6.86
CA PRO A 8 13.25 -5.91 -5.90
C PRO A 8 14.61 -5.20 -5.81
N VAL A 9 15.06 -4.94 -4.59
CA VAL A 9 16.35 -4.34 -4.26
C VAL A 9 16.96 -5.11 -3.09
N GLY A 10 17.75 -6.14 -3.41
CA GLY A 10 18.32 -7.04 -2.40
C GLY A 10 17.22 -7.78 -1.63
N PRO A 11 17.23 -7.77 -0.27
CA PRO A 11 16.18 -8.43 0.53
C PRO A 11 14.88 -7.62 0.65
N VAL A 12 14.79 -6.47 -0.03
CA VAL A 12 13.67 -5.55 0.04
C VAL A 12 12.93 -5.52 -1.30
N THR A 13 11.61 -5.49 -1.27
CA THR A 13 10.77 -5.15 -2.43
C THR A 13 10.11 -3.81 -2.16
N LEU A 14 10.34 -2.84 -3.05
CA LEU A 14 9.69 -1.54 -3.03
C LEU A 14 8.50 -1.55 -3.99
N GLY A 15 7.40 -0.90 -3.62
CA GLY A 15 6.22 -0.77 -4.46
C GLY A 15 5.74 0.67 -4.53
N ALA A 16 5.20 1.04 -5.69
CA ALA A 16 4.45 2.26 -5.89
C ALA A 16 3.16 1.94 -6.62
N GLU A 17 2.01 2.38 -6.09
CA GLU A 17 0.69 2.12 -6.67
C GLU A 17 -0.14 3.40 -6.71
N LEU A 18 -0.90 3.58 -7.79
CA LEU A 18 -2.02 4.50 -7.84
C LEU A 18 -3.30 3.70 -7.65
N TRP A 19 -4.04 4.03 -6.60
CA TRP A 19 -5.33 3.43 -6.30
C TRP A 19 -6.46 4.43 -6.45
N GLY A 20 -7.64 3.96 -6.87
CA GLY A 20 -8.84 4.78 -6.93
C GLY A 20 -10.13 3.99 -6.84
N SER A 21 -11.14 4.58 -6.22
CA SER A 21 -12.50 4.04 -6.16
C SER A 21 -13.53 5.15 -6.35
N ILE A 22 -14.68 4.76 -6.91
CA ILE A 22 -15.85 5.61 -7.04
C ILE A 22 -16.98 4.89 -6.31
N ASP A 23 -17.58 5.60 -5.36
CA ASP A 23 -18.81 5.22 -4.70
C ASP A 23 -19.93 6.12 -5.24
N ASP A 24 -20.90 5.50 -5.92
CA ASP A 24 -21.98 6.21 -6.62
C ASP A 24 -23.30 6.17 -5.84
N ASP A 25 -23.26 5.98 -4.51
CA ASP A 25 -24.43 6.15 -3.65
C ASP A 25 -25.03 7.57 -3.84
N PRO A 26 -26.30 7.70 -4.25
CA PRO A 26 -26.95 8.99 -4.41
C PRO A 26 -27.05 9.81 -3.12
N ALA A 27 -27.04 9.15 -1.96
CA ALA A 27 -27.08 9.81 -0.66
C ALA A 27 -25.69 10.31 -0.20
N ASP A 28 -24.62 9.64 -0.64
CA ASP A 28 -23.25 9.97 -0.25
C ASP A 28 -22.22 9.51 -1.31
N ARG A 29 -22.12 10.28 -2.40
CA ARG A 29 -21.16 9.99 -3.48
C ARG A 29 -19.74 10.32 -3.03
N ALA A 30 -18.84 9.36 -3.12
CA ALA A 30 -17.42 9.53 -2.76
C ALA A 30 -16.49 9.13 -3.91
N ARG A 31 -15.40 9.90 -4.10
CA ARG A 31 -14.33 9.58 -5.05
C ARG A 31 -13.02 9.56 -4.31
N ARG A 32 -12.49 8.37 -4.10
CA ARG A 32 -11.26 8.17 -3.32
C ARG A 32 -10.13 7.83 -4.28
N ALA A 33 -8.99 8.47 -4.11
CA ALA A 33 -7.75 8.06 -4.78
C ALA A 33 -6.55 8.30 -3.86
N SER A 34 -5.49 7.51 -4.06
CA SER A 34 -4.25 7.60 -3.30
C SER A 34 -3.02 7.28 -4.16
N LEU A 35 -1.87 7.82 -3.76
CA LEU A 35 -0.55 7.35 -4.16
C LEU A 35 0.05 6.56 -2.99
N ASP A 36 0.38 5.31 -3.25
CA ASP A 36 0.76 4.35 -2.24
C ASP A 36 2.22 3.96 -2.44
N LEU A 37 2.99 3.96 -1.35
CA LEU A 37 4.38 3.53 -1.33
C LEU A 37 4.51 2.39 -0.32
N THR A 38 5.07 1.26 -0.76
CA THR A 38 5.20 0.08 0.08
C THR A 38 6.65 -0.42 0.12
N LEU A 39 7.02 -1.00 1.25
CA LEU A 39 8.29 -1.68 1.47
C LEU A 39 7.99 -3.02 2.12
N ALA A 40 8.40 -4.11 1.47
CA ALA A 40 8.41 -5.44 2.06
C ALA A 40 9.86 -5.89 2.24
N TRP A 41 10.24 -6.32 3.43
CA TRP A 41 11.58 -6.78 3.75
C TRP A 41 11.55 -8.19 4.32
N GLN A 42 12.30 -9.08 3.67
CA GLN A 42 12.55 -10.43 4.15
C GLN A 42 14.00 -10.53 4.63
N PRO A 43 14.26 -10.67 5.95
CA PRO A 43 15.62 -10.69 6.46
C PRO A 43 16.44 -11.86 5.89
N PRO A 44 17.69 -11.64 5.46
CA PRO A 44 18.56 -12.73 5.02
C PRO A 44 18.70 -13.80 6.10
N GLY A 45 18.51 -15.07 5.72
CA GLY A 45 18.55 -16.20 6.65
C GLY A 45 17.26 -16.42 7.47
N ARG A 46 16.19 -15.65 7.18
CA ARG A 46 14.84 -15.83 7.74
C ARG A 46 13.80 -15.78 6.63
N ASP A 47 13.76 -16.84 5.84
CA ASP A 47 12.78 -17.04 4.77
C ASP A 47 11.35 -17.31 5.30
N ASP A 48 11.21 -17.51 6.61
CA ASP A 48 9.92 -17.61 7.30
C ASP A 48 9.36 -16.28 7.79
N LEU A 49 10.11 -15.16 7.74
CA LEU A 49 9.69 -13.86 8.29
C LEU A 49 9.67 -12.76 7.21
N GLN A 50 8.64 -11.91 7.25
CA GLN A 50 8.57 -10.70 6.43
C GLN A 50 8.02 -9.52 7.24
N PHE A 51 8.64 -8.35 7.07
CA PHE A 51 8.19 -7.08 7.60
C PHE A 51 7.66 -6.21 6.46
N ASP A 52 6.53 -5.56 6.67
CA ASP A 52 5.88 -4.73 5.67
C ASP A 52 5.64 -3.33 6.23
N VAL A 53 5.86 -2.30 5.42
CA VAL A 53 5.53 -0.90 5.75
C VAL A 53 4.86 -0.28 4.53
N GLY A 54 3.75 0.43 4.76
CA GLY A 54 3.03 1.15 3.72
C GLY A 54 2.74 2.60 4.13
N VAL A 55 2.77 3.50 3.16
CA VAL A 55 2.35 4.89 3.30
C VAL A 55 1.43 5.23 2.13
N TYR A 56 0.26 5.80 2.43
CA TYR A 56 -0.81 6.04 1.45
C TYR A 56 -1.19 7.51 1.53
N GLY A 57 -0.83 8.28 0.50
CA GLY A 57 -1.13 9.71 0.42
C GLY A 57 -2.43 9.98 -0.32
N GLY A 58 -3.39 10.63 0.32
CA GLY A 58 -4.67 10.98 -0.28
C GLY A 58 -4.51 11.95 -1.46
N LEU A 59 -5.17 11.65 -2.58
CA LEU A 59 -5.19 12.48 -3.79
C LEU A 59 -6.54 13.20 -4.00
N THR A 60 -7.53 12.92 -3.16
CA THR A 60 -8.85 13.55 -3.19
C THR A 60 -9.28 13.93 -1.79
N ARG A 61 -10.35 14.73 -1.67
CA ARG A 61 -10.91 15.16 -0.38
C ARG A 61 -11.62 14.03 0.37
N ASP A 62 -11.97 12.96 -0.32
CA ASP A 62 -12.71 11.82 0.25
C ASP A 62 -11.76 10.69 0.70
N THR A 63 -10.44 10.89 0.54
CA THR A 63 -9.38 10.00 1.04
C THR A 63 -8.70 10.68 2.24
N PRO A 64 -8.32 9.95 3.30
CA PRO A 64 -7.43 10.48 4.33
C PRO A 64 -6.18 11.11 3.73
N ASP A 65 -5.73 12.24 4.28
CA ASP A 65 -4.53 12.95 3.77
C ASP A 65 -3.30 12.02 3.79
N LEU A 66 -3.19 11.20 4.83
CA LEU A 66 -2.11 10.23 5.01
C LEU A 66 -2.59 9.05 5.86
N GLU A 67 -2.34 7.83 5.37
CA GLU A 67 -2.42 6.60 6.15
C GLU A 67 -1.04 5.92 6.19
N VAL A 68 -0.73 5.26 7.30
CA VAL A 68 0.52 4.51 7.48
C VAL A 68 0.21 3.14 8.04
N SER A 69 0.82 2.10 7.47
CA SER A 69 0.67 0.72 7.91
C SER A 69 2.03 0.09 8.20
N ALA A 70 2.04 -0.86 9.14
CA ALA A 70 3.18 -1.72 9.41
C ALA A 70 2.68 -3.14 9.72
N GLY A 71 3.39 -4.14 9.23
CA GLY A 71 3.03 -5.54 9.34
C GLY A 71 4.22 -6.45 9.62
N LEU A 72 3.93 -7.60 10.21
CA LEU A 72 4.86 -8.71 10.38
C LEU A 72 4.10 -9.99 10.04
N SER A 73 4.64 -10.77 9.12
CA SER A 73 4.10 -12.09 8.76
C SER A 73 5.14 -13.18 9.02
N ARG A 74 4.64 -14.37 9.39
CA ARG A 74 5.45 -15.56 9.56
C ARG A 74 4.82 -16.75 8.86
N ARG A 75 5.58 -17.47 8.04
CA ARG A 75 5.17 -18.72 7.40
C ARG A 75 5.48 -19.92 8.30
N PHE A 76 4.59 -20.92 8.30
CA PHE A 76 4.72 -22.16 9.07
C PHE A 76 4.87 -23.38 8.15
#